data_AF-A0A7V3FT71-F1
#
_entry.id   AF-A0A7V3FT71-F1
#
_cell.length_a   1.000
_cell.length_b   1.000
_cell.length_c   1.000
_cell.angle_alpha   90.00
_cell.angle_beta   90.00
_cell.angle_gamma   90.00
#
_symmetry.space_group_name_H-M   'P 1'
#
loop_
_entity.id
_entity.type
_entity.pdbx_description
1 polymer ?
#
loop_
_entity_poly.entity_id
_entity_poly.type
_entity_poly.pdbx_seq_one_letter_code
_entity_poly.pdbx_strand_id
1 'polypeptide(L)'
;MTEPVDAEKNAGRTTVIVGAAVTALLVVAVAVAAVRGPEPDGSPVSEGQAEPTSTAAAPTEAASGTPEATAAAVAPPPGTQAPAPGGSSGTTSAPRPGDIARPQAPAPDGSKLESLSAPPVKTIGMISVPADFRVATYAVTMRPFGWGPRGSEGGRLIVAIVKSTPTDEGARALGKEFSGRNATVWVTTEQAAAIKLGGTYAGTIVLSPQGGGTAAFRLVDAKLAQ
;
A
#
# COMPACT_ATOMS: atom_id res chain seq x y z
N MET A 1 -47.54 50.10 -44.28
CA MET A 1 -47.86 49.28 -43.09
C MET A 1 -47.22 47.93 -43.36
N THR A 2 -45.91 47.74 -43.38
CA THR A 2 -44.85 47.97 -42.38
C THR A 2 -45.06 47.13 -41.11
N GLU A 3 -44.67 45.86 -41.19
CA GLU A 3 -44.19 45.11 -40.02
C GLU A 3 -42.77 44.63 -40.34
N PRO A 4 -41.77 44.96 -39.49
CA PRO A 4 -40.39 44.53 -39.66
C PRO A 4 -40.11 43.14 -39.09
N VAL A 5 -39.15 42.48 -39.73
CA VAL A 5 -38.48 41.24 -39.34
C VAL A 5 -37.21 41.61 -38.57
N ASP A 6 -37.09 41.13 -37.34
CA ASP A 6 -35.84 41.00 -36.57
C ASP A 6 -35.93 39.63 -35.86
N ALA A 7 -35.16 38.57 -36.15
CA ALA A 7 -33.71 38.39 -36.32
C ALA A 7 -32.91 38.65 -35.05
N GLU A 8 -32.70 37.64 -34.19
CA GLU A 8 -31.40 37.41 -33.51
C GLU A 8 -31.39 36.01 -32.86
N LYS A 9 -30.73 34.98 -33.43
CA LYS A 9 -29.29 34.63 -33.42
C LYS A 9 -28.89 33.75 -32.22
N ASN A 10 -28.60 32.50 -32.55
CA ASN A 10 -27.72 31.59 -31.81
C ASN A 10 -26.38 32.28 -31.48
N ALA A 11 -26.02 32.35 -30.18
CA ALA A 11 -24.66 32.16 -29.65
C ALA A 11 -24.64 32.45 -28.15
N GLY A 12 -24.32 31.45 -27.31
CA GLY A 12 -24.25 31.64 -25.87
C GLY A 12 -23.57 30.48 -25.14
N ARG A 13 -22.32 30.22 -25.50
CA ARG A 13 -21.36 29.45 -24.70
C ARG A 13 -21.08 30.26 -23.41
N THR A 14 -21.00 29.60 -22.24
CA THR A 14 -20.11 29.90 -21.09
C THR A 14 -20.81 29.76 -19.72
N THR A 15 -20.47 28.67 -19.03
CA THR A 15 -20.15 28.51 -17.61
C THR A 15 -20.43 29.67 -16.65
N VAL A 16 -21.25 29.42 -15.63
CA VAL A 16 -21.03 29.91 -14.25
C VAL A 16 -21.50 28.83 -13.26
N ILE A 17 -20.57 28.05 -12.71
CA ILE A 17 -20.74 27.40 -11.40
C ILE A 17 -19.83 28.17 -10.45
N VAL A 18 -20.43 29.15 -9.79
CA VAL A 18 -19.95 29.84 -8.59
C VAL A 18 -21.20 29.88 -7.72
N GLY A 19 -21.30 29.38 -6.50
CA GLY A 19 -20.31 29.17 -5.46
C GLY A 19 -21.01 29.64 -4.19
N ALA A 20 -21.19 28.76 -3.21
CA ALA A 20 -21.58 29.16 -1.85
C ALA A 20 -20.97 28.15 -0.87
N ALA A 21 -19.78 28.50 -0.40
CA ALA A 21 -19.21 27.98 0.82
C ALA A 21 -19.98 28.58 2.00
N VAL A 22 -20.35 27.75 2.99
CA VAL A 22 -20.56 28.24 4.36
C VAL A 22 -19.86 27.28 5.34
N THR A 23 -18.85 27.87 5.95
CA THR A 23 -18.05 27.49 7.10
C THR A 23 -18.91 27.06 8.29
N ALA A 24 -18.54 25.97 8.97
CA ALA A 24 -18.84 25.77 10.37
C ALA A 24 -17.63 25.14 11.08
N LEU A 25 -16.80 26.05 11.60
CA LEU A 25 -15.76 25.81 12.59
C LEU A 25 -16.45 25.49 13.92
N LEU A 26 -16.17 24.34 14.54
CA LEU A 26 -16.52 24.11 15.94
C LEU A 26 -15.31 23.53 16.68
N VAL A 27 -14.69 24.42 17.45
CA VAL A 27 -13.68 24.17 18.46
C VAL A 27 -14.42 23.81 19.75
N VAL A 28 -14.19 22.61 20.30
CA VAL A 28 -14.45 22.28 21.72
C VAL A 28 -13.32 21.34 22.16
N ALA A 29 -12.25 21.90 22.70
CA ALA A 29 -11.98 22.11 24.12
C ALA A 29 -11.42 20.85 24.81
N VAL A 30 -10.14 20.97 25.15
CA VAL A 30 -9.33 20.09 25.99
C VAL A 30 -9.94 20.00 27.38
N ALA A 31 -10.11 18.78 27.90
CA ALA A 31 -10.24 18.53 29.33
C ALA A 31 -9.15 17.54 29.77
N VAL A 32 -7.95 18.08 30.02
CA VAL A 32 -7.00 17.49 30.95
C VAL A 32 -7.36 18.07 32.31
N ALA A 33 -7.98 17.29 33.18
CA ALA A 33 -8.13 17.63 34.58
C ALA A 33 -7.66 16.44 35.42
N ALA A 34 -6.58 16.71 36.14
CA ALA A 34 -5.93 15.85 37.11
C ALA A 34 -6.93 15.35 38.18
N VAL A 35 -6.94 14.05 38.42
CA VAL A 35 -7.50 13.46 39.63
C VAL A 35 -6.49 13.68 40.75
N ARG A 36 -6.77 14.66 41.62
CA ARG A 36 -6.23 14.75 42.98
C ARG A 36 -7.37 14.37 43.94
N GLY A 37 -7.07 13.44 44.84
CA GLY A 37 -8.02 12.83 45.78
C GLY A 37 -8.52 13.75 46.88
N PRO A 38 -9.37 13.18 47.74
CA PRO A 38 -9.01 13.11 49.16
C PRO A 38 -9.21 11.70 49.77
N GLU A 39 -8.25 11.28 50.61
CA GLU A 39 -8.46 10.34 51.74
C GLU A 39 -9.26 11.06 52.86
N PRO A 40 -9.98 10.40 53.80
CA PRO A 40 -9.50 9.24 54.56
C PRO A 40 -10.54 8.19 55.03
N ASP A 41 -10.00 7.21 55.77
CA ASP A 41 -10.60 6.33 56.80
C ASP A 41 -11.33 5.06 56.37
N GLY A 42 -10.63 3.93 56.58
CA GLY A 42 -11.19 2.58 56.50
C GLY A 42 -10.15 1.45 56.43
N SER A 43 -9.23 1.37 57.41
CA SER A 43 -8.58 0.09 57.78
C SER A 43 -9.49 -0.68 58.76
N PRO A 44 -9.31 -1.98 59.08
CA PRO A 44 -8.29 -2.96 58.62
C PRO A 44 -8.84 -4.37 58.29
N VAL A 45 -8.13 -5.17 57.47
CA VAL A 45 -7.90 -6.64 57.60
C VAL A 45 -6.88 -7.06 56.52
N SER A 46 -5.63 -7.46 56.84
CA SER A 46 -5.17 -8.81 57.26
C SER A 46 -5.70 -9.91 56.33
N GLU A 47 -4.95 -10.80 55.69
CA GLU A 47 -3.60 -11.37 55.85
C GLU A 47 -3.23 -12.07 54.52
N GLY A 48 -1.93 -12.32 54.29
CA GLY A 48 -1.51 -13.57 53.68
C GLY A 48 -0.96 -13.54 52.24
N GLN A 49 0.36 -13.72 52.18
CA GLN A 49 1.00 -14.81 51.43
C GLN A 49 1.71 -14.46 50.12
N ALA A 50 2.99 -14.14 50.31
CA ALA A 50 4.19 -14.70 49.69
C ALA A 50 4.25 -14.94 48.17
N GLU A 51 5.30 -14.37 47.59
CA GLU A 51 5.92 -14.73 46.32
C GLU A 51 6.06 -16.24 46.12
N PRO A 52 6.17 -16.68 44.86
CA PRO A 52 7.51 -17.13 44.49
C PRO A 52 8.03 -16.53 43.18
N THR A 53 9.30 -16.16 43.29
CA THR A 53 10.32 -16.20 42.25
C THR A 53 10.22 -17.45 41.38
N SER A 54 10.38 -17.31 40.06
CA SER A 54 10.94 -18.39 39.25
C SER A 54 11.89 -17.85 38.19
N THR A 55 13.11 -18.34 38.34
CA THR A 55 14.35 -18.08 37.61
C THR A 55 14.54 -19.13 36.50
N ALA A 56 15.24 -18.74 35.43
CA ALA A 56 15.98 -19.55 34.43
C ALA A 56 15.14 -20.41 33.44
N ALA A 57 15.59 -20.70 32.21
CA ALA A 57 16.93 -20.65 31.61
C ALA A 57 16.85 -20.41 30.09
N ALA A 58 17.94 -19.85 29.53
CA ALA A 58 18.26 -19.96 28.11
C ALA A 58 18.84 -21.35 27.80
N PRO A 59 18.77 -21.78 26.53
CA PRO A 59 19.86 -22.54 25.92
C PRO A 59 20.47 -21.77 24.75
N THR A 60 21.77 -21.58 24.88
CA THR A 60 22.76 -21.42 23.82
C THR A 60 22.69 -22.60 22.86
N GLU A 61 22.63 -22.35 21.56
CA GLU A 61 23.37 -23.20 20.61
C GLU A 61 23.83 -22.40 19.41
N ALA A 62 25.15 -22.39 19.27
CA ALA A 62 25.89 -21.88 18.14
C ALA A 62 25.88 -22.95 17.03
N ALA A 63 25.72 -22.52 15.79
CA ALA A 63 26.20 -23.28 14.65
C ALA A 63 26.62 -22.30 13.55
N SER A 64 27.87 -21.85 13.68
CA SER A 64 28.66 -21.34 12.57
C SER A 64 28.74 -22.41 11.48
N GLY A 65 28.41 -22.03 10.26
CA GLY A 65 28.55 -22.86 9.07
C GLY A 65 28.97 -22.01 7.89
N THR A 66 30.22 -21.57 7.89
CA THR A 66 30.92 -21.03 6.73
C THR A 66 31.57 -22.19 5.97
N PRO A 67 31.23 -22.43 4.70
CA PRO A 67 32.17 -23.02 3.76
C PRO A 67 32.79 -21.90 2.92
N GLU A 68 34.02 -21.55 3.28
CA GLU A 68 35.01 -20.95 2.39
C GLU A 68 35.79 -22.09 1.70
N ALA A 69 36.33 -21.78 0.53
CA ALA A 69 37.30 -22.54 -0.26
C ALA A 69 36.66 -23.50 -1.29
N THR A 70 37.09 -23.58 -2.55
CA THR A 70 38.37 -23.21 -3.15
C THR A 70 38.17 -22.98 -4.65
N ALA A 71 38.67 -21.86 -5.16
CA ALA A 71 38.96 -21.71 -6.58
C ALA A 71 40.13 -22.63 -6.95
N ALA A 72 39.88 -23.66 -7.77
CA ALA A 72 40.93 -24.40 -8.45
C ALA A 72 40.84 -24.07 -9.95
N ALA A 73 41.72 -23.15 -10.36
CA ALA A 73 42.07 -22.95 -11.76
C ALA A 73 42.75 -24.22 -12.28
N VAL A 74 42.17 -24.82 -13.33
CA VAL A 74 42.86 -25.82 -14.15
C VAL A 74 43.31 -25.10 -15.42
N ALA A 75 44.63 -25.05 -15.63
CA ALA A 75 45.24 -24.58 -16.87
C ALA A 75 44.89 -25.53 -18.05
N PRO A 76 44.80 -25.01 -19.29
CA PRO A 76 44.40 -25.79 -20.45
C PRO A 76 45.55 -26.67 -20.97
N PRO A 77 45.29 -27.88 -21.49
CA PRO A 77 46.27 -28.58 -22.33
C PRO A 77 46.30 -27.96 -23.75
N PRO A 78 47.48 -27.91 -24.42
CA PRO A 78 47.58 -27.46 -25.80
C PRO A 78 47.26 -28.62 -26.75
N GLY A 79 46.39 -28.38 -27.73
CA GLY A 79 46.05 -29.41 -28.71
C GLY A 79 45.10 -28.92 -29.79
N THR A 80 45.67 -28.53 -30.91
CA THR A 80 45.03 -28.13 -32.17
C THR A 80 43.98 -29.12 -32.67
N GLN A 81 42.73 -28.68 -32.87
CA GLN A 81 41.89 -29.04 -34.02
C GLN A 81 40.51 -28.33 -34.02
N ALA A 82 40.28 -27.52 -35.05
CA ALA A 82 38.96 -27.31 -35.66
C ALA A 82 38.97 -28.05 -37.03
N PRO A 83 37.84 -28.34 -37.71
CA PRO A 83 36.47 -27.87 -37.49
C PRO A 83 35.35 -28.94 -37.64
N ALA A 84 34.15 -28.67 -37.09
CA ALA A 84 32.82 -28.75 -37.76
C ALA A 84 31.67 -28.51 -36.75
N PRO A 85 30.54 -27.93 -37.18
CA PRO A 85 29.57 -27.26 -36.31
C PRO A 85 28.48 -28.20 -35.83
N GLY A 86 28.22 -28.24 -34.52
CA GLY A 86 27.12 -29.03 -34.00
C GLY A 86 26.95 -28.89 -32.50
N GLY A 87 25.87 -28.23 -32.11
CA GLY A 87 25.17 -28.54 -30.86
C GLY A 87 25.54 -27.68 -29.65
N SER A 88 24.51 -26.99 -29.15
CA SER A 88 24.42 -26.41 -27.81
C SER A 88 25.31 -25.21 -27.53
N SER A 89 25.06 -24.12 -28.27
CA SER A 89 25.04 -22.82 -27.60
C SER A 89 23.95 -22.89 -26.54
N GLY A 90 24.37 -22.96 -25.27
CA GLY A 90 23.51 -22.59 -24.15
C GLY A 90 23.02 -21.18 -24.39
N THR A 91 21.84 -21.04 -24.97
CA THR A 91 21.12 -19.77 -24.98
C THR A 91 20.70 -19.51 -23.54
N THR A 92 21.58 -18.85 -22.78
CA THR A 92 21.11 -17.83 -21.86
C THR A 92 20.40 -16.81 -22.74
N SER A 93 19.10 -16.98 -22.95
CA SER A 93 18.30 -16.01 -23.67
C SER A 93 18.52 -14.68 -22.97
N ALA A 94 19.19 -13.75 -23.66
CA ALA A 94 19.17 -12.35 -23.27
C ALA A 94 17.70 -11.96 -23.05
N PRO A 95 17.37 -11.16 -22.00
CA PRO A 95 16.01 -10.72 -21.78
C PRO A 95 15.48 -10.14 -23.09
N ARG A 96 14.40 -10.72 -23.61
CA ARG A 96 13.79 -10.24 -24.85
C ARG A 96 13.45 -8.76 -24.62
N PRO A 97 13.70 -7.83 -25.55
CA PRO A 97 13.23 -6.46 -25.42
C PRO A 97 11.71 -6.48 -25.19
N GLY A 98 11.29 -6.26 -23.94
CA GLY A 98 9.92 -6.53 -23.49
C GLY A 98 9.80 -7.33 -22.18
N ASP A 99 10.87 -8.00 -21.72
CA ASP A 99 10.96 -8.53 -20.35
C ASP A 99 11.17 -7.36 -19.38
N ILE A 100 10.09 -6.64 -19.13
CA ILE A 100 10.05 -5.61 -18.10
C ILE A 100 10.21 -6.34 -16.76
N ALA A 101 11.38 -6.21 -16.15
CA ALA A 101 11.62 -6.74 -14.80
C ALA A 101 10.56 -6.18 -13.85
N ARG A 102 9.64 -7.03 -13.40
CA ARG A 102 8.61 -6.66 -12.42
C ARG A 102 9.26 -6.62 -11.03
N PRO A 103 8.95 -5.61 -10.20
CA PRO A 103 9.47 -5.57 -8.84
C PRO A 103 9.00 -6.79 -8.05
N GLN A 104 9.93 -7.42 -7.32
CA GLN A 104 9.68 -8.64 -6.55
C GLN A 104 9.53 -8.36 -5.04
N ALA A 105 9.99 -7.21 -4.58
CA ALA A 105 9.91 -6.80 -3.18
C ALA A 105 9.50 -5.32 -3.07
N PRO A 106 8.81 -4.94 -1.97
CA PRO A 106 8.53 -3.53 -1.68
C PRO A 106 9.80 -2.68 -1.60
N ALA A 107 9.65 -1.37 -1.80
CA ALA A 107 10.73 -0.42 -1.69
C ALA A 107 11.32 -0.45 -0.27
N PRO A 108 12.67 -0.51 -0.12
CA PRO A 108 13.31 -0.49 1.17
C PRO A 108 12.93 0.73 2.00
N ASP A 109 13.03 0.57 3.32
CA ASP A 109 12.68 1.62 4.26
C ASP A 109 13.61 2.83 4.05
N GLY A 110 13.01 4.01 3.90
CA GLY A 110 13.75 5.25 3.63
C GLY A 110 14.23 5.44 2.18
N SER A 111 14.07 4.46 1.29
CA SER A 111 14.42 4.64 -0.13
C SER A 111 13.38 5.50 -0.86
N LYS A 112 13.78 6.31 -1.84
CA LYS A 112 12.79 7.03 -2.67
C LYS A 112 11.91 6.05 -3.44
N LEU A 113 10.63 6.38 -3.60
CA LEU A 113 9.74 5.60 -4.46
C LEU A 113 9.96 5.92 -5.93
N GLU A 114 10.15 4.86 -6.71
CA GLU A 114 10.38 4.95 -8.16
C GLU A 114 9.09 4.70 -8.94
N SER A 115 9.09 5.15 -10.20
CA SER A 115 8.03 4.82 -11.15
C SER A 115 8.22 3.41 -11.68
N LEU A 116 7.17 2.61 -11.60
CA LEU A 116 7.08 1.24 -12.07
C LEU A 116 6.33 1.21 -13.40
N SER A 117 6.97 0.65 -14.42
CA SER A 117 6.36 0.42 -15.73
C SER A 117 5.38 -0.77 -15.72
N ALA A 118 5.52 -1.69 -14.75
CA ALA A 118 4.61 -2.81 -14.55
C ALA A 118 4.48 -3.14 -13.05
N PRO A 119 3.29 -3.57 -12.58
CA PRO A 119 3.13 -4.00 -11.20
C PRO A 119 3.74 -5.40 -10.97
N PRO A 120 4.02 -5.76 -9.70
CA PRO A 120 4.31 -7.13 -9.29
C PRO A 120 3.25 -8.11 -9.79
N VAL A 121 3.62 -9.39 -9.88
CA VAL A 121 2.66 -10.45 -10.20
C VAL A 121 1.52 -10.48 -9.19
N LYS A 122 0.32 -10.86 -9.67
CA LYS A 122 -0.90 -10.99 -8.85
C LYS A 122 -1.33 -9.69 -8.14
N THR A 123 -0.95 -8.53 -8.65
CA THR A 123 -1.44 -7.23 -8.16
C THR A 123 -2.90 -7.03 -8.56
N ILE A 124 -3.75 -6.76 -7.57
CA ILE A 124 -5.17 -6.52 -7.76
C ILE A 124 -5.38 -5.04 -8.11
N GLY A 125 -5.89 -4.76 -9.30
CA GLY A 125 -6.28 -3.40 -9.68
C GLY A 125 -7.72 -3.04 -9.31
N MET A 126 -8.61 -4.02 -9.44
CA MET A 126 -10.04 -3.91 -9.15
C MET A 126 -10.54 -5.24 -8.61
N ILE A 127 -11.67 -5.22 -7.92
CA ILE A 127 -12.33 -6.42 -7.41
C ILE A 127 -13.75 -6.52 -7.92
N SER A 128 -14.22 -7.75 -8.14
CA SER A 128 -15.64 -8.01 -8.35
C SER A 128 -16.41 -7.88 -7.04
N VAL A 129 -17.53 -7.17 -7.09
CA VAL A 129 -18.42 -6.89 -5.96
C VAL A 129 -19.87 -7.15 -6.35
N PRO A 130 -20.75 -7.43 -5.38
CA PRO A 130 -22.19 -7.53 -5.61
C PRO A 130 -22.75 -6.26 -6.29
N ALA A 131 -23.85 -6.39 -7.03
CA ALA A 131 -24.45 -5.27 -7.77
C ALA A 131 -24.97 -4.16 -6.84
N ASP A 132 -25.34 -4.51 -5.61
CA ASP A 132 -25.81 -3.62 -4.56
C ASP A 132 -24.67 -3.02 -3.71
N PHE A 133 -23.41 -3.38 -3.98
CA PHE A 133 -22.25 -2.84 -3.26
C PHE A 133 -22.18 -1.32 -3.31
N ARG A 134 -21.91 -0.69 -2.16
CA ARG A 134 -21.83 0.78 -2.02
C ARG A 134 -20.41 1.25 -1.71
N VAL A 135 -19.86 0.82 -0.60
CA VAL A 135 -18.51 1.18 -0.15
C VAL A 135 -18.09 0.17 0.91
N ALA A 136 -16.78 -0.04 1.05
CA ALA A 136 -16.22 -0.83 2.15
C ALA A 136 -14.88 -0.25 2.57
N THR A 137 -14.66 -0.19 3.87
CA THR A 137 -13.47 0.44 4.46
C THR A 137 -12.64 -0.56 5.25
N TYR A 138 -11.33 -0.54 5.02
CA TYR A 138 -10.35 -1.41 5.66
C TYR A 138 -9.23 -0.57 6.25
N ALA A 139 -8.93 -0.80 7.54
CA ALA A 139 -7.66 -0.39 8.12
C ALA A 139 -6.57 -1.34 7.61
N VAL A 140 -5.44 -0.80 7.17
CA VAL A 140 -4.37 -1.59 6.57
C VAL A 140 -3.00 -1.21 7.09
N THR A 141 -2.12 -2.21 7.13
CA THR A 141 -0.67 -2.03 7.17
C THR A 141 -0.13 -2.42 5.80
N MET A 142 0.67 -1.56 5.17
CA MET A 142 1.11 -1.76 3.80
C MET A 142 2.54 -1.29 3.56
N ARG A 143 3.17 -1.82 2.52
CA ARG A 143 4.51 -1.42 2.07
C ARG A 143 4.47 -1.08 0.57
N PRO A 144 4.85 0.13 0.14
CA PRO A 144 4.81 0.49 -1.26
C PRO A 144 5.95 -0.19 -2.03
N PHE A 145 5.65 -0.65 -3.25
CA PHE A 145 6.66 -1.01 -4.24
C PHE A 145 7.15 0.22 -5.00
N GLY A 146 6.24 1.16 -5.28
CA GLY A 146 6.51 2.34 -6.08
C GLY A 146 5.24 2.88 -6.74
N TRP A 147 5.44 3.84 -7.63
CA TRP A 147 4.38 4.52 -8.38
C TRP A 147 4.07 3.76 -9.66
N GLY A 148 2.85 3.24 -9.80
CA GLY A 148 2.39 2.67 -11.06
C GLY A 148 2.24 3.72 -12.17
N PRO A 149 1.90 3.29 -13.40
CA PRO A 149 1.67 4.19 -14.52
C PRO A 149 0.65 5.28 -14.16
N ARG A 150 0.98 6.53 -14.46
CA ARG A 150 0.12 7.68 -14.15
C ARG A 150 -1.23 7.55 -14.87
N GLY A 151 -2.31 7.73 -14.13
CA GLY A 151 -3.65 7.94 -14.68
C GLY A 151 -3.98 9.43 -14.76
N SER A 152 -5.11 9.77 -15.39
CA SER A 152 -5.53 11.16 -15.62
C SER A 152 -5.95 11.93 -14.36
N GLU A 153 -6.25 11.26 -13.24
CA GLU A 153 -6.86 11.87 -12.03
C GLU A 153 -6.10 11.57 -10.73
N GLY A 154 -4.77 11.46 -10.79
CA GLY A 154 -3.92 11.30 -9.58
C GLY A 154 -2.82 10.26 -9.73
N GLY A 155 -2.29 9.83 -8.59
CA GLY A 155 -1.26 8.80 -8.52
C GLY A 155 -1.85 7.39 -8.38
N ARG A 156 -1.18 6.40 -8.95
CA ARG A 156 -1.42 4.99 -8.65
C ARG A 156 -0.25 4.49 -7.83
N LEU A 157 -0.48 4.15 -6.57
CA LEU A 157 0.53 3.54 -5.72
C LEU A 157 0.34 2.02 -5.77
N ILE A 158 1.43 1.29 -5.97
CA ILE A 158 1.42 -0.17 -5.91
C ILE A 158 1.92 -0.57 -4.53
N VAL A 159 1.10 -1.29 -3.77
CA VAL A 159 1.39 -1.64 -2.37
C VAL A 159 1.25 -3.13 -2.13
N ALA A 160 2.09 -3.67 -1.25
CA ALA A 160 1.85 -4.94 -0.56
C ALA A 160 1.01 -4.64 0.68
N ILE A 161 -0.16 -5.25 0.80
CA ILE A 161 -1.00 -5.19 2.00
C ILE A 161 -0.50 -6.28 2.94
N VAL A 162 0.19 -5.87 4.01
CA VAL A 162 0.72 -6.77 5.04
C VAL A 162 -0.42 -7.29 5.91
N LYS A 163 -1.30 -6.38 6.34
CA LYS A 163 -2.46 -6.68 7.17
C LYS A 163 -3.65 -5.84 6.70
N SER A 164 -4.84 -6.42 6.70
CA SER A 164 -6.10 -5.73 6.46
C SER A 164 -7.09 -6.07 7.57
N THR A 165 -7.92 -5.12 7.95
CA THR A 165 -8.98 -5.32 8.95
C THR A 165 -10.21 -4.53 8.53
N PRO A 166 -11.38 -5.19 8.36
CA PRO A 166 -12.60 -4.50 7.98
C PRO A 166 -13.05 -3.57 9.12
N THR A 167 -13.31 -2.30 8.81
CA THR A 167 -13.67 -1.29 9.82
C THR A 167 -15.15 -0.94 9.83
N ASP A 168 -15.83 -1.04 8.68
CA ASP A 168 -17.25 -0.75 8.55
C ASP A 168 -18.09 -2.00 8.25
N GLU A 169 -19.41 -1.85 8.28
CA GLU A 169 -20.36 -2.92 7.98
C GLU A 169 -20.23 -3.39 6.52
N GLY A 170 -20.00 -2.47 5.58
CA GLY A 170 -19.81 -2.81 4.16
C GLY A 170 -18.62 -3.74 3.92
N ALA A 171 -17.51 -3.53 4.63
CA ALA A 171 -16.34 -4.40 4.58
C ALA A 171 -16.60 -5.76 5.21
N ARG A 172 -17.28 -5.79 6.37
CA ARG A 172 -17.66 -7.06 7.03
C ARG A 172 -18.62 -7.88 6.17
N ALA A 173 -19.61 -7.23 5.57
CA ALA A 173 -20.58 -7.85 4.67
C ALA A 173 -19.92 -8.36 3.37
N LEU A 174 -18.92 -7.64 2.85
CA LEU A 174 -18.16 -8.08 1.68
C LEU A 174 -17.35 -9.36 1.96
N GLY A 175 -16.94 -9.58 3.21
CA GLY A 175 -16.27 -10.80 3.66
C GLY A 175 -14.96 -11.12 2.94
N LYS A 176 -14.31 -10.11 2.35
CA LYS A 176 -13.06 -10.28 1.59
C LYS A 176 -11.84 -9.93 2.46
N GLU A 177 -10.79 -10.73 2.34
CA GLU A 177 -9.50 -10.51 2.99
C GLU A 177 -8.44 -10.08 1.97
N PHE A 178 -7.69 -9.04 2.33
CA PHE A 178 -6.62 -8.47 1.48
C PHE A 178 -5.22 -8.63 2.05
N SER A 179 -5.07 -9.14 3.27
CA SER A 179 -3.77 -9.45 3.87
C SER A 179 -2.94 -10.39 2.96
N GLY A 180 -1.66 -10.08 2.80
CA GLY A 180 -0.73 -10.80 1.94
C GLY A 180 -0.92 -10.57 0.45
N ARG A 181 -1.75 -9.59 0.03
CA ARG A 181 -2.01 -9.31 -1.39
C ARG A 181 -1.36 -8.00 -1.84
N ASN A 182 -1.05 -7.94 -3.13
CA ASN A 182 -0.61 -6.71 -3.77
C ASN A 182 -1.83 -5.99 -4.35
N ALA A 183 -1.88 -4.67 -4.21
CA ALA A 183 -2.96 -3.85 -4.74
C ALA A 183 -2.44 -2.60 -5.44
N THR A 184 -3.14 -2.18 -6.50
CA THR A 184 -3.00 -0.85 -7.06
C THR A 184 -4.03 0.04 -6.38
N VAL A 185 -3.56 1.02 -5.60
CA VAL A 185 -4.41 1.97 -4.90
C VAL A 185 -4.32 3.33 -5.57
N TRP A 186 -5.48 3.96 -5.76
CA TRP A 186 -5.54 5.35 -6.17
C TRP A 186 -5.22 6.25 -4.99
N VAL A 187 -4.40 7.27 -5.23
CA VAL A 187 -4.06 8.29 -4.25
C VAL A 187 -4.29 9.67 -4.84
N THR A 188 -4.73 10.61 -4.01
CA THR A 188 -4.80 12.03 -4.37
C THR A 188 -3.41 12.63 -4.47
N THR A 189 -3.29 13.81 -5.08
CA THR A 189 -2.02 14.54 -5.17
C THR A 189 -1.43 14.85 -3.78
N GLU A 190 -2.27 15.21 -2.82
CA GLU A 190 -1.85 15.50 -1.45
C GLU A 190 -1.31 14.26 -0.73
N GLN A 191 -2.00 13.12 -0.87
CA GLN A 191 -1.53 11.84 -0.33
C GLN A 191 -0.24 11.38 -1.00
N ALA A 192 -0.13 11.55 -2.33
CA ALA A 192 1.10 11.25 -3.05
C ALA A 192 2.28 12.09 -2.55
N ALA A 193 2.04 13.34 -2.17
CA ALA A 193 3.05 14.19 -1.56
C ALA A 193 3.44 13.74 -0.14
N ALA A 194 2.56 13.04 0.59
CA ALA A 194 2.90 12.46 1.90
C ALA A 194 3.73 11.17 1.77
N ILE A 195 3.51 10.38 0.71
CA ILE A 195 4.14 9.06 0.52
C ILE A 195 5.35 9.20 -0.42
N LYS A 196 6.49 9.65 0.11
CA LYS A 196 7.70 9.88 -0.71
C LYS A 196 8.71 8.74 -0.66
N LEU A 197 8.66 7.93 0.39
CA LEU A 197 9.68 6.92 0.70
C LEU A 197 9.06 5.52 0.83
N GLY A 198 9.88 4.51 0.59
CA GLY A 198 9.63 3.14 1.00
C GLY A 198 9.59 3.03 2.52
N GLY A 199 9.09 1.90 2.99
CA GLY A 199 8.80 1.70 4.41
C GLY A 199 7.47 1.02 4.66
N THR A 200 7.10 0.93 5.93
CA THR A 200 5.79 0.43 6.35
C THR A 200 4.87 1.60 6.66
N TYR A 201 3.65 1.55 6.14
CA TYR A 201 2.62 2.56 6.36
C TYR A 201 1.41 1.92 7.03
N ALA A 202 0.83 2.62 8.00
CA ALA A 202 -0.52 2.38 8.46
C ALA A 202 -1.47 3.32 7.71
N GLY A 203 -2.65 2.84 7.32
CA GLY A 203 -3.58 3.66 6.57
C GLY A 203 -4.97 3.06 6.44
N THR A 204 -5.80 3.73 5.64
CA THR A 204 -7.17 3.30 5.35
C THR A 204 -7.37 3.16 3.85
N ILE A 205 -7.79 1.98 3.43
CA ILE A 205 -8.22 1.69 2.07
C ILE A 205 -9.75 1.69 2.02
N VAL A 206 -10.30 2.47 1.11
CA VAL A 206 -11.71 2.50 0.76
C VAL A 206 -11.90 1.84 -0.60
N LEU A 207 -12.79 0.86 -0.66
CA LEU A 207 -13.25 0.25 -1.90
C LEU A 207 -14.46 1.04 -2.40
N SER A 208 -14.29 1.73 -3.52
CA SER A 208 -15.37 2.51 -4.15
C SER A 208 -15.81 1.85 -5.46
N PRO A 209 -17.13 1.73 -5.70
CA PRO A 209 -17.66 1.17 -6.93
C PRO A 209 -17.21 2.00 -8.13
N GLN A 210 -16.92 1.32 -9.23
CA GLN A 210 -16.55 1.91 -10.51
C GLN A 210 -17.59 1.61 -11.60
N GLY A 211 -18.72 1.02 -11.20
CA GLY A 211 -19.72 0.48 -12.12
C GLY A 211 -19.39 -0.96 -12.55
N GLY A 212 -20.34 -1.58 -13.27
CA GLY A 212 -20.16 -2.93 -13.83
C GLY A 212 -19.87 -4.04 -12.82
N GLY A 213 -20.29 -3.88 -11.56
CA GLY A 213 -20.02 -4.85 -10.50
C GLY A 213 -18.55 -4.90 -10.07
N THR A 214 -17.81 -3.80 -10.25
CA THR A 214 -16.41 -3.69 -9.83
C THR A 214 -16.18 -2.54 -8.87
N ALA A 215 -15.20 -2.70 -7.98
CA ALA A 215 -14.73 -1.65 -7.10
C ALA A 215 -13.21 -1.48 -7.21
N ALA A 216 -12.75 -0.25 -7.05
CA ALA A 216 -11.34 0.12 -7.04
C ALA A 216 -10.88 0.51 -5.63
N PHE A 217 -9.60 0.31 -5.37
CA PHE A 217 -8.97 0.69 -4.11
C PHE A 217 -8.60 2.17 -4.14
N ARG A 218 -9.02 2.90 -3.12
CA ARG A 218 -8.61 4.29 -2.86
C ARG A 218 -7.94 4.35 -1.49
N LEU A 219 -6.77 4.94 -1.43
CA LEU A 219 -6.12 5.27 -0.16
C LEU A 219 -6.72 6.59 0.35
N VAL A 220 -7.05 6.67 1.63
CA VAL A 220 -7.65 7.87 2.23
C VAL A 220 -6.72 8.53 3.24
N ASP A 221 -6.09 7.72 4.08
CA ASP A 221 -5.08 8.15 5.04
C ASP A 221 -3.91 7.18 4.95
N ALA A 222 -2.70 7.71 5.03
CA ALA A 222 -1.48 6.92 5.10
C ALA A 222 -0.45 7.66 5.92
N LYS A 223 0.09 6.98 6.93
CA LYS A 223 1.13 7.49 7.82
C LYS A 223 2.24 6.46 7.89
N LEU A 224 3.47 6.93 7.79
CA LEU A 224 4.64 6.07 7.98
C LEU A 224 4.59 5.50 9.41
N ALA A 225 4.60 4.18 9.53
CA ALA A 225 4.71 3.51 10.82
C ALA A 225 6.14 3.71 11.31
N GLN A 226 6.29 4.36 12.47
CA GLN A 226 7.58 4.55 13.15
C GLN A 226 7.99 3.29 13.90
#